data_AF-K1T3Z8-F1
#
_entry.id   AF-K1T3Z8-F1
#
_cell.length_a   1.000
_cell.length_b   1.000
_cell.length_c   1.000
_cell.angle_alpha   90.00
_cell.angle_beta   90.00
_cell.angle_gamma   90.00
#
_symmetry.space_group_name_H-M   'P 1'
#
loop_
_entity.id
_entity.type
_entity.pdbx_description
1 polymer ?
#
loop_
_entity_poly.entity_id
_entity_poly.type
_entity_poly.pdbx_seq_one_letter_code
_entity_poly.pdbx_strand_id
1 'polypeptide(L)'
;EQRFMKLTATLEQEQEANQKRLQDLLLMMRHSDEQENEVRTFIKEIRYYAAIKELDEVVLNRLISKILVGEVKKIDGQKVQEVRIVYNFVGEIPEITE
;
A
#
# COMPACT_ATOMS: atom_id res chain seq x y z
N GLU A 1 49.98 -4.94 -12.23
CA GLU A 1 49.05 -6.06 -11.96
C GLU A 1 48.06 -5.78 -10.82
N GLN A 2 48.51 -5.38 -9.62
CA GLN A 2 47.61 -5.12 -8.47
C GLN A 2 46.46 -4.12 -8.72
N ARG A 3 46.67 -3.08 -9.54
CA ARG A 3 45.61 -2.11 -9.86
C ARG A 3 44.49 -2.70 -10.72
N PHE A 4 44.80 -3.63 -11.61
CA PHE A 4 43.81 -4.34 -12.42
C PHE A 4 42.96 -5.26 -11.55
N MET A 5 43.60 -6.04 -10.66
CA MET A 5 42.86 -6.92 -9.75
C MET A 5 41.91 -6.15 -8.83
N LYS A 6 42.33 -4.99 -8.32
CA LYS A 6 41.48 -4.16 -7.46
C LYS A 6 40.29 -3.57 -8.23
N LEU A 7 40.51 -3.14 -9.47
CA LEU A 7 39.46 -2.61 -10.34
C LEU A 7 38.44 -3.70 -10.73
N THR A 8 38.92 -4.90 -11.09
CA THR A 8 38.06 -6.05 -11.40
C THR A 8 37.23 -6.46 -10.19
N ALA A 9 37.83 -6.54 -9.00
CA ALA A 9 37.10 -6.87 -7.77
C ALA A 9 36.02 -5.83 -7.41
N THR A 10 36.28 -4.54 -7.61
CA THR A 10 35.26 -3.50 -7.39
C THR A 10 34.14 -3.59 -8.41
N LEU A 11 34.45 -3.89 -9.68
CA LEU A 11 33.45 -4.04 -10.74
C LEU A 11 32.56 -5.26 -10.50
N GLU A 12 33.13 -6.40 -10.09
CA GLU A 12 32.36 -7.60 -9.73
C GLU A 12 31.44 -7.34 -8.53
N GLN A 13 31.93 -6.64 -7.51
CA GLN A 13 31.13 -6.31 -6.34
C GLN A 13 29.98 -5.35 -6.67
N GLU A 14 30.21 -4.35 -7.52
CA GLU A 14 29.14 -3.47 -8.02
C GLU A 14 28.13 -4.23 -8.88
N GLN A 15 28.58 -5.17 -9.72
CA GLN A 15 27.69 -6.01 -10.50
C GLN A 15 26.79 -6.87 -9.62
N GLU A 16 27.35 -7.52 -8.59
CA GLU A 16 26.60 -8.37 -7.67
C GLU A 16 25.58 -7.54 -6.86
N ALA A 17 25.99 -6.36 -6.38
CA ALA A 17 25.10 -5.44 -5.68
C ALA A 17 23.94 -4.96 -6.57
N ASN A 18 24.22 -4.62 -7.83
CA ASN A 18 23.20 -4.21 -8.78
C ASN A 18 22.24 -5.35 -9.14
N GLN A 19 22.75 -6.59 -9.30
CA GLN A 19 21.88 -7.75 -9.53
C GLN A 19 20.95 -8.02 -8.36
N LYS A 20 21.44 -7.96 -7.12
CA LYS A 20 20.60 -8.10 -5.91
C LYS A 20 19.51 -7.05 -5.87
N ARG A 21 19.89 -5.78 -6.09
CA ARG A 21 18.93 -4.66 -6.10
C ARG A 21 17.87 -4.81 -7.19
N LEU A 22 18.26 -5.33 -8.36
CA LEU A 22 17.33 -5.60 -9.45
C LEU A 22 16.34 -6.72 -9.10
N GLN A 23 16.81 -7.79 -8.45
CA GLN A 23 15.94 -8.86 -7.95
C GLN A 23 14.95 -8.34 -6.89
N ASP A 24 15.41 -7.54 -5.93
CA ASP A 24 14.55 -6.96 -4.90
C ASP A 24 13.45 -6.08 -5.51
N LEU A 25 13.80 -5.24 -6.49
CA LEU A 25 12.84 -4.40 -7.21
C LEU A 25 11.82 -5.22 -8.00
N LEU A 26 12.24 -6.31 -8.65
CA LEU A 26 11.34 -7.21 -9.37
C LEU A 26 10.38 -7.95 -8.44
N LEU A 27 10.82 -8.29 -7.22
CA LEU A 27 9.97 -8.88 -6.20
C LEU A 27 8.93 -7.88 -5.69
N MET A 28 9.35 -6.64 -5.41
CA MET A 28 8.42 -5.56 -5.02
C MET A 28 7.38 -5.29 -6.11
N MET A 29 7.81 -5.25 -7.38
CA MET A 29 6.90 -5.04 -8.51
C MET A 29 5.88 -6.17 -8.63
N ARG A 30 6.31 -7.45 -8.56
CA ARG A 30 5.39 -8.59 -8.60
C ARG A 30 4.37 -8.57 -7.47
N HIS A 31 4.83 -8.30 -6.24
CA HIS A 31 3.94 -8.19 -5.10
C HIS A 31 2.92 -7.05 -5.27
N SER A 32 3.33 -5.92 -5.85
CA SER A 32 2.43 -4.81 -6.18
C SER A 32 1.40 -5.21 -7.24
N ASP A 33 1.83 -5.88 -8.31
CA ASP A 33 0.94 -6.33 -9.40
C ASP A 33 -0.07 -7.38 -8.94
N GLU A 34 0.35 -8.32 -8.08
CA GLU A 34 -0.53 -9.32 -7.47
C GLU A 34 -1.59 -8.64 -6.59
N GLN A 35 -1.18 -7.71 -5.73
CA GLN A 35 -2.12 -6.95 -4.90
C GLN A 35 -3.09 -6.10 -5.73
N GLU A 36 -2.63 -5.45 -6.81
CA GLU A 36 -3.52 -4.66 -7.66
C GLU A 36 -4.55 -5.52 -8.39
N ASN A 37 -4.14 -6.70 -8.87
CA ASN A 37 -5.03 -7.62 -9.59
C ASN A 37 -6.08 -8.28 -8.68
N GLU A 38 -5.72 -8.63 -7.45
CA GLU A 38 -6.67 -9.10 -6.44
C GLU A 38 -7.74 -8.03 -6.17
N VAL A 39 -7.34 -6.77 -6.04
CA VAL A 39 -8.26 -5.68 -5.74
C VAL A 39 -9.18 -5.35 -6.93
N ARG A 40 -8.66 -5.38 -8.17
CA ARG A 40 -9.49 -5.17 -9.38
C ARG A 40 -10.53 -6.26 -9.58
N THR A 41 -10.18 -7.52 -9.29
CA THR A 41 -11.11 -8.65 -9.38
C THR A 41 -12.18 -8.55 -8.30
N PHE A 42 -11.77 -8.21 -7.07
CA PHE A 42 -12.67 -8.00 -5.95
C PHE A 42 -13.69 -6.87 -6.19
N ILE A 43 -13.30 -5.73 -6.77
CA ILE A 43 -14.24 -4.64 -7.11
C ILE A 43 -15.30 -5.10 -8.11
N LYS A 44 -14.94 -5.91 -9.10
CA LYS A 44 -15.92 -6.44 -10.05
C LYS A 44 -16.96 -7.31 -9.35
N GLU A 45 -16.53 -8.10 -8.37
CA GLU A 45 -17.43 -8.93 -7.56
C GLU A 45 -18.31 -8.06 -6.66
N ILE A 46 -17.75 -7.08 -5.94
CA ILE A 46 -18.54 -6.20 -5.06
C ILE A 46 -19.54 -5.35 -5.84
N ARG A 47 -19.22 -4.86 -7.04
CA ARG A 47 -20.19 -4.13 -7.88
C ARG A 47 -21.39 -4.99 -8.28
N TYR A 48 -21.21 -6.30 -8.42
CA TYR A 48 -22.30 -7.25 -8.65
C TYR A 48 -23.18 -7.41 -7.40
N TYR A 49 -22.59 -7.30 -6.21
CA TYR A 49 -23.29 -7.31 -4.92
C TYR A 49 -23.81 -5.93 -4.47
N ALA A 50 -23.30 -4.82 -5.01
CA ALA A 50 -23.72 -3.44 -4.68
C ALA A 50 -25.09 -3.05 -5.27
N ALA A 51 -25.73 -3.97 -6.00
CA ALA A 51 -27.18 -3.92 -6.20
C ALA A 51 -27.96 -4.11 -4.87
N ILE A 52 -27.28 -4.54 -3.80
CA ILE A 52 -27.76 -4.61 -2.43
C ILE A 52 -27.32 -3.34 -1.70
N LYS A 53 -28.28 -2.65 -1.10
CA LYS A 53 -28.27 -1.23 -0.69
C LYS A 53 -27.24 -0.82 0.37
N GLU A 54 -26.42 -1.71 0.94
CA GLU A 54 -25.54 -1.40 2.08
C GLU A 54 -24.17 -2.09 1.94
N LEU A 55 -23.10 -1.34 2.17
CA LEU A 55 -21.74 -1.87 2.30
C LEU A 55 -21.60 -2.47 3.71
N ASP A 56 -21.51 -3.79 3.80
CA ASP A 56 -21.25 -4.50 5.06
C ASP A 56 -19.88 -4.07 5.67
N GLU A 57 -19.79 -4.10 6.99
CA GLU A 57 -18.60 -3.73 7.78
C GLU A 57 -17.35 -4.51 7.33
N VAL A 58 -17.53 -5.76 6.94
CA VAL A 58 -16.48 -6.62 6.40
C VAL A 58 -15.94 -6.08 5.07
N VAL A 59 -16.84 -5.62 4.19
CA VAL A 59 -16.47 -5.04 2.90
C VAL A 59 -15.79 -3.70 3.11
N LEU A 60 -16.31 -2.85 4.01
CA LEU A 60 -15.73 -1.56 4.33
C LEU A 60 -14.30 -1.70 4.88
N ASN A 61 -14.08 -2.61 5.83
CA ASN A 61 -12.74 -2.89 6.37
C ASN A 61 -11.78 -3.42 5.30
N ARG A 62 -12.28 -4.20 4.33
CA ARG A 62 -11.46 -4.71 3.23
C ARG A 62 -11.06 -3.62 2.23
N LEU A 63 -11.82 -2.53 2.15
CA LEU A 63 -11.50 -1.37 1.30
C LEU A 63 -10.49 -0.40 1.93
N ILE A 64 -10.12 -0.60 3.20
CA ILE A 64 -9.11 0.24 3.87
C ILE A 64 -7.74 -0.01 3.23
N SER A 65 -7.18 1.05 2.64
CA SER A 65 -5.80 1.09 2.17
C SER A 65 -4.82 1.16 3.34
N LYS A 66 -5.04 2.11 4.23
CA LYS A 66 -4.23 2.33 5.43
C LYS A 66 -4.98 3.17 6.45
N ILE A 67 -4.62 2.99 7.71
CA ILE A 67 -5.09 3.80 8.84
C ILE A 67 -3.91 4.61 9.36
N LEU A 68 -4.03 5.92 9.34
CA LEU A 68 -3.06 6.85 9.90
C LEU A 68 -3.56 7.29 11.26
N VAL A 69 -2.75 7.04 12.27
CA VAL A 69 -3.07 7.39 13.65
C VAL A 69 -2.17 8.56 14.06
N GLY A 70 -2.78 9.72 14.30
CA GLY A 70 -2.11 10.94 14.70
C GLY A 70 -1.65 10.91 16.16
N GLU A 71 -0.98 11.98 16.59
CA GLU A 71 -0.51 12.10 17.96
C GLU A 71 -1.67 12.27 18.95
N VAL A 72 -1.49 11.74 20.17
CA VAL A 72 -2.46 11.90 21.26
C VAL A 72 -2.34 13.30 21.82
N LYS A 73 -3.41 14.09 21.71
CA LYS A 73 -3.53 15.41 22.31
C LYS A 73 -4.41 15.34 23.54
N LYS A 74 -4.09 16.10 24.59
CA LYS A 74 -5.02 16.31 25.70
C LYS A 74 -5.77 17.62 25.47
N ILE A 75 -7.07 17.52 25.28
CA ILE A 75 -7.99 18.65 25.18
C ILE A 75 -8.98 18.48 26.33
N ASP A 76 -9.09 19.49 27.20
CA ASP A 76 -9.99 19.49 28.37
C ASP A 76 -9.88 18.24 29.27
N GLY A 77 -8.65 17.77 29.50
CA GLY A 77 -8.38 16.59 30.34
C GLY A 77 -8.64 15.24 29.67
N GLN A 78 -9.25 15.22 28.47
CA GLN A 78 -9.49 14.01 27.68
C GLN A 78 -8.37 13.78 26.66
N LYS A 79 -7.97 12.52 26.48
CA LYS A 79 -7.03 12.12 25.43
C LYS A 79 -7.79 11.98 24.11
N VAL A 80 -7.51 12.85 23.16
CA VAL A 80 -8.07 12.85 21.80
C VAL A 80 -6.97 12.43 20.84
N GLN A 81 -7.29 11.54 19.91
CA GLN A 81 -6.37 11.08 18.87
C GLN A 81 -7.06 11.15 17.51
N GLU A 82 -6.42 11.81 16.55
CA GLU A 82 -6.95 11.91 15.19
C GLU A 82 -6.64 10.61 14.45
N VAL A 83 -7.66 9.97 13.88
CA VAL A 83 -7.50 8.77 13.04
C VAL A 83 -7.98 9.11 11.64
N ARG A 84 -7.12 8.93 10.64
CA ARG A 84 -7.47 9.09 9.22
C ARG A 84 -7.43 7.73 8.53
N ILE A 85 -8.58 7.30 8.02
CA ILE A 85 -8.70 6.06 7.26
C ILE A 85 -8.66 6.41 5.77
N VAL A 86 -7.68 5.87 5.07
CA VAL A 86 -7.56 6.02 3.61
C VAL A 86 -8.14 4.77 2.98
N TYR A 87 -9.17 4.94 2.16
CA TYR A 87 -9.80 3.85 1.43
C TYR A 87 -9.26 3.78 0.00
N ASN A 88 -9.16 2.57 -0.54
CA ASN A 88 -8.85 2.38 -1.95
C ASN A 88 -10.15 2.45 -2.77
N PHE A 89 -10.10 3.03 -3.98
CA PHE A 89 -11.16 2.96 -5.00
C PHE A 89 -12.54 3.56 -4.65
N VAL A 90 -12.62 4.36 -3.59
CA VAL A 90 -13.71 5.33 -3.43
C VAL A 90 -13.49 6.47 -4.44
N GLY A 91 -14.41 6.63 -5.40
CA GLY A 91 -14.51 7.87 -6.17
C GLY A 91 -14.97 9.03 -5.28
N GLU A 92 -15.56 10.08 -5.85
CA GLU A 92 -16.25 11.09 -5.04
C GLU A 92 -17.30 10.42 -4.15
N ILE A 93 -17.06 10.43 -2.84
CA ILE A 93 -18.09 10.09 -1.85
C ILE A 93 -18.91 11.36 -1.71
N PRO A 94 -20.18 11.38 -2.16
CA PRO A 94 -21.03 12.56 -1.97
C PRO A 94 -21.08 12.87 -0.48
N GLU A 95 -20.85 14.14 -0.15
CA GLU A 95 -20.93 14.62 1.22
C GLU A 95 -22.34 14.29 1.74
N ILE A 96 -22.42 13.47 2.79
CA ILE A 96 -23.70 13.18 3.43
C ILE A 96 -24.05 14.44 4.22
N THR A 97 -24.68 15.40 3.55
CA THR A 97 -25.34 16.51 4.22
C THR A 97 -26.61 15.95 4.86
N GLU A 98 -26.58 15.81 6.19
CA GLU A 98 -27.79 15.62 7.02
C GLU A 98 -28.72 16.85 6.96
#